data_AF-A0A931LG21-F1
#
_entry.id   AF-A0A931LG21-F1
#
_cell.length_a   1.000
_cell.length_b   1.000
_cell.length_c   1.000
_cell.angle_alpha   90.00
_cell.angle_beta   90.00
_cell.angle_gamma   90.00
#
_symmetry.space_group_name_H-M   'P 1'
#
loop_
_entity.id
_entity.type
_entity.pdbx_description
1 polymer ?
#
loop_
_entity_poly.entity_id
_entity_poly.type
_entity_poly.pdbx_seq_one_letter_code
_entity_poly.pdbx_strand_id
1 'polypeptide(L)'
;MLAVSDLHAFYGKSHILHGVNLEVREGEIVSLLGRNGVGRSTTIKAIMGDVEAHGSVRFRGDEICGLPPYAIARKGLGYVPENRDIFPTLTVRQNLLLGMKHPRQTGRWSIDDMFQLFQPLRERADNPGAVLSGGEQQMLTICRT
;
A
#
# COMPACT_ATOMS: atom_id res chain seq x y z
N MET A 1 -6.02 7.67 11.72
CA MET A 1 -5.10 7.24 12.80
C MET A 1 -4.77 5.77 12.64
N LEU A 2 -3.49 5.42 12.70
CA LEU A 2 -2.95 4.06 12.79
C LEU A 2 -2.16 3.98 14.11
N ALA A 3 -2.39 2.93 14.91
CA ALA A 3 -1.64 2.68 16.13
C ALA A 3 -1.19 1.23 16.15
N VAL A 4 0.10 1.01 16.40
CA VAL A 4 0.73 -0.30 16.50
C VAL A 4 1.32 -0.43 17.89
N SER A 5 1.01 -1.52 18.56
CA SER A 5 1.47 -1.79 19.92
C SER A 5 2.04 -3.20 20.00
N ASP A 6 3.26 -3.29 20.48
CA ASP A 6 3.99 -4.54 20.73
C ASP A 6 3.96 -5.50 19.51
N LEU A 7 4.22 -4.96 18.31
CA LEU A 7 4.12 -5.74 17.08
C LEU A 7 5.33 -6.65 16.92
N HIS A 8 5.04 -7.95 16.89
CA HIS A 8 5.96 -9.02 16.57
C HIS A 8 5.60 -9.63 15.23
N ALA A 9 6.59 -10.04 14.43
CA ALA A 9 6.34 -10.69 13.15
C ALA A 9 7.39 -11.75 12.84
N PHE A 10 6.93 -12.82 12.18
CA PHE A 10 7.70 -14.04 11.98
C PHE A 10 7.65 -14.48 10.51
N TYR A 11 8.76 -15.01 10.01
CA TYR A 11 8.78 -15.81 8.79
C TYR A 11 9.22 -17.24 9.15
N GLY A 12 8.25 -18.13 9.28
CA GLY A 12 8.48 -19.45 9.84
C GLY A 12 9.09 -19.35 11.24
N LYS A 13 10.32 -19.84 11.42
CA LYS A 13 11.01 -19.81 12.72
C LYS A 13 11.77 -18.51 12.99
N SER A 14 11.88 -17.62 12.01
CA SER A 14 12.66 -16.38 12.14
C SER A 14 11.79 -15.26 12.70
N HIS A 15 12.11 -14.82 13.92
CA HIS A 15 11.51 -13.66 14.58
C HIS A 15 12.20 -12.39 14.04
N ILE A 16 11.47 -11.55 13.30
CA ILE A 16 12.03 -10.38 12.61
C ILE A 16 11.72 -9.07 13.35
N LEU A 17 10.47 -8.88 13.77
CA LEU A 17 10.07 -7.69 14.54
C LEU A 17 9.96 -8.07 16.00
N HIS A 18 10.59 -7.29 16.88
CA HIS A 18 10.68 -7.55 18.31
C HIS A 18 9.98 -6.44 19.09
N GLY A 19 8.65 -6.44 19.13
CA GLY A 19 7.86 -5.50 19.95
C GLY A 19 7.89 -4.07 19.40
N VAL A 20 7.54 -3.88 18.13
CA VAL A 20 7.52 -2.55 17.48
C VAL A 20 6.29 -1.76 17.94
N ASN A 21 6.51 -0.50 18.30
CA ASN A 21 5.46 0.46 18.66
C ASN A 21 5.55 1.68 17.73
N LEU A 22 4.44 2.07 17.11
CA LEU A 22 4.37 3.28 16.28
C LEU A 22 2.94 3.84 16.25
N GLU A 23 2.82 5.14 16.04
CA GLU A 23 1.55 5.83 15.84
C GLU A 23 1.66 6.73 14.61
N VAL A 24 0.58 6.81 13.82
CA VAL A 24 0.42 7.77 12.72
C VAL A 24 -0.94 8.43 12.88
N ARG A 25 -0.94 9.74 13.13
CA ARG A 25 -2.14 10.54 13.31
C ARG A 25 -2.78 10.89 11.98
N GLU A 26 -4.01 11.39 12.04
CA GLU A 26 -4.69 11.87 10.84
C GLU A 26 -3.97 13.10 10.26
N GLY A 27 -3.76 13.11 8.94
CA GLY A 27 -3.01 14.17 8.26
C GLY A 27 -1.49 14.13 8.46
N GLU A 28 -0.97 13.16 9.21
CA GLU A 28 0.45 13.03 9.48
C GLU A 28 1.18 12.21 8.41
N ILE A 29 2.42 12.60 8.12
CA ILE A 29 3.35 11.83 7.30
C ILE A 29 4.49 11.35 8.21
N VAL A 30 4.62 10.03 8.34
CA VAL A 30 5.66 9.39 9.15
C VAL A 30 6.57 8.58 8.23
N SER A 31 7.88 8.65 8.48
CA SER A 31 8.88 7.87 7.76
C SER A 31 9.57 6.88 8.68
N LEU A 32 9.61 5.60 8.27
CA LEU A 32 10.31 4.54 8.97
C LEU A 32 11.68 4.30 8.33
N LEU A 33 12.73 4.75 9.00
CA LEU A 33 14.11 4.71 8.51
C LEU A 33 14.95 3.64 9.20
N GLY A 34 16.01 3.20 8.52
CA GLY A 34 16.98 2.27 9.08
C GLY A 34 17.71 1.46 8.00
N ARG A 35 18.68 0.65 8.43
CA ARG A 35 19.52 -0.16 7.54
C ARG A 35 18.71 -1.23 6.81
N ASN A 36 19.24 -1.73 5.70
CA ASN A 36 18.68 -2.90 5.03
C ASN A 36 18.65 -4.09 5.99
N GLY A 37 17.51 -4.80 6.01
CA GLY A 37 17.30 -5.93 6.92
C GLY A 37 16.78 -5.58 8.31
N VAL A 38 16.63 -4.30 8.69
CA VAL A 38 16.14 -3.91 10.03
C VAL A 38 14.63 -4.16 10.26
N GLY A 39 13.91 -4.68 9.26
CA GLY A 39 12.48 -5.01 9.40
C GLY A 39 11.51 -3.93 8.91
N ARG A 40 11.96 -2.91 8.16
CA ARG A 40 11.07 -1.87 7.60
C ARG A 40 9.93 -2.46 6.76
N SER A 41 10.27 -3.21 5.72
CA SER A 41 9.27 -3.84 4.84
C SER A 41 8.43 -4.87 5.59
N THR A 42 9.02 -5.59 6.56
CA THR A 42 8.28 -6.52 7.43
C THR A 42 7.25 -5.80 8.30
N THR A 43 7.57 -4.62 8.81
CA THR A 43 6.63 -3.80 9.61
C THR A 43 5.40 -3.45 8.78
N ILE A 44 5.61 -2.95 7.56
CA ILE A 44 4.50 -2.59 6.66
C ILE A 44 3.69 -3.82 6.25
N LYS A 45 4.36 -4.94 5.92
CA LYS A 45 3.70 -6.19 5.55
C LYS A 45 2.89 -6.80 6.70
N ALA A 46 3.41 -6.75 7.92
CA ALA A 46 2.70 -7.19 9.12
C ALA A 46 1.44 -6.36 9.39
N ILE A 47 1.53 -5.02 9.26
CA ILE A 47 0.37 -4.12 9.35
C ILE A 47 -0.68 -4.47 8.27
N MET A 48 -0.24 -4.86 7.08
CA MET A 48 -1.10 -5.25 5.96
C MET A 48 -1.58 -6.70 6.00
N GLY A 49 -1.24 -7.48 7.05
CA GLY A 49 -1.64 -8.89 7.18
C GLY A 49 -0.98 -9.84 6.19
N ASP A 50 0.10 -9.41 5.51
CA ASP A 50 0.86 -10.22 4.53
C ASP A 50 1.88 -11.15 5.22
N VAL A 51 2.16 -10.90 6.50
CA VAL A 51 3.06 -11.69 7.33
C VAL A 51 2.36 -11.98 8.65
N GLU A 52 2.56 -13.18 9.18
CA GLU A 52 2.06 -13.54 10.51
C GLU A 52 2.64 -12.60 11.57
N ALA A 53 1.73 -12.02 12.35
CA ALA A 53 2.07 -11.03 13.34
C ALA A 53 1.26 -11.19 14.63
N HIS A 54 1.90 -10.88 15.75
CA HIS A 54 1.31 -10.81 17.09
C HIS A 54 1.44 -9.40 17.65
N GLY A 55 0.58 -9.05 18.60
CA GLY A 55 0.46 -7.69 19.12
C GLY A 55 -0.89 -7.08 18.73
N SER A 56 -0.92 -5.75 18.58
CA SER A 56 -2.12 -5.00 18.20
C SER A 56 -1.81 -4.00 17.10
N VAL A 57 -2.68 -3.94 16.09
CA VAL A 57 -2.65 -2.96 15.01
C VAL A 57 -4.05 -2.40 14.88
N ARG A 58 -4.25 -1.15 15.29
CA ARG A 58 -5.53 -0.44 15.18
C ARG A 58 -5.52 0.56 14.04
N PHE A 59 -6.44 0.42 13.10
CA PHE A 59 -6.66 1.39 12.03
C PHE A 59 -8.03 2.05 12.20
N ARG A 60 -8.04 3.37 12.37
CA ARG A 60 -9.26 4.17 12.64
C ARG A 60 -10.09 3.64 13.82
N GLY A 61 -9.42 3.13 14.84
CA GLY A 61 -10.04 2.58 16.05
C GLY A 61 -10.34 1.08 15.98
N ASP A 62 -10.39 0.48 14.79
CA ASP A 62 -10.65 -0.95 14.62
C ASP A 62 -9.36 -1.77 14.73
N GLU A 63 -9.40 -2.86 15.48
CA GLU A 63 -8.34 -3.88 15.46
C GLU A 63 -8.30 -4.58 14.10
N ILE A 64 -7.10 -4.68 13.53
CA ILE A 64 -6.87 -5.30 12.22
C ILE A 64 -5.77 -6.36 12.24
N CYS A 65 -5.05 -6.54 13.35
CA CYS A 65 -4.01 -7.56 13.44
C CYS A 65 -4.61 -8.97 13.23
N GLY A 66 -3.96 -9.79 12.40
CA GLY A 66 -4.42 -11.13 12.05
C GLY A 66 -5.55 -11.20 11.01
N LEU A 67 -6.10 -10.06 10.57
CA LEU A 67 -7.03 -10.05 9.44
C LEU A 67 -6.27 -10.32 8.12
N PRO A 68 -6.90 -11.00 7.14
CA PRO A 68 -6.29 -11.19 5.84
C PRO A 68 -6.18 -9.85 5.08
N PRO A 69 -5.19 -9.68 4.17
CA PRO A 69 -4.91 -8.40 3.51
C PRO A 69 -6.11 -7.76 2.80
N TYR A 70 -6.97 -8.57 2.17
CA TYR A 70 -8.16 -8.07 1.46
C TYR A 70 -9.19 -7.43 2.41
N ALA A 71 -9.28 -7.89 3.66
CA ALA A 71 -10.19 -7.33 4.66
C ALA A 71 -9.66 -5.99 5.17
N ILE A 72 -8.34 -5.90 5.38
CA ILE A 72 -7.64 -4.67 5.77
C ILE A 72 -7.77 -3.61 4.67
N ALA A 73 -7.56 -3.98 3.41
CA ALA A 73 -7.71 -3.07 2.26
C ALA A 73 -9.14 -2.51 2.11
N ARG A 74 -10.17 -3.31 2.43
CA ARG A 74 -11.57 -2.88 2.43
C ARG A 74 -11.90 -1.89 3.54
N LYS A 75 -11.18 -1.92 4.67
CA LYS A 75 -11.26 -0.88 5.71
C LYS A 75 -10.67 0.46 5.28
N GLY A 76 -9.94 0.50 4.16
CA GLY A 76 -9.41 1.73 3.56
C GLY A 76 -7.92 1.96 3.78
N LEU A 77 -7.17 0.95 4.23
CA LEU A 77 -5.71 1.01 4.29
C LEU A 77 -5.11 0.55 2.96
N GLY A 78 -4.34 1.43 2.30
CA GLY A 78 -3.66 1.14 1.03
C GLY A 78 -2.21 0.69 1.25
N TYR A 79 -1.71 -0.15 0.35
CA TYR A 79 -0.33 -0.61 0.34
C TYR A 79 0.29 -0.42 -1.05
N VAL A 80 1.43 0.27 -1.08
CA VAL A 80 2.25 0.42 -2.27
C VAL A 80 3.52 -0.40 -2.04
N PRO A 81 3.67 -1.57 -2.66
CA PRO A 81 4.87 -2.39 -2.52
C PRO A 81 6.10 -1.70 -3.13
N GLU A 82 7.29 -2.13 -2.67
CA GLU A 82 8.57 -1.73 -3.25
C GLU A 82 8.71 -2.26 -4.69
N ASN A 83 8.19 -3.48 -4.90
CA ASN A 83 8.03 -4.10 -6.20
C ASN A 83 6.94 -3.31 -6.93
N ARG A 84 7.24 -2.81 -8.12
CA ARG A 84 6.30 -2.02 -8.93
C ARG A 84 5.28 -2.97 -9.55
N ASP A 85 4.34 -3.45 -8.74
CA ASP A 85 3.42 -4.55 -9.06
C ASP A 85 2.29 -4.13 -10.02
N ILE A 86 2.63 -3.45 -11.12
CA ILE A 86 1.71 -3.07 -12.19
C ILE A 86 1.27 -4.31 -12.99
N PHE A 87 0.18 -4.18 -13.75
CA PHE A 87 -0.20 -5.16 -14.76
C PHE A 87 0.44 -4.76 -16.10
N PRO A 88 1.58 -5.36 -16.50
CA PRO A 88 2.40 -4.85 -17.59
C PRO A 88 1.73 -4.97 -18.96
N THR A 89 0.84 -5.94 -19.12
CA THR A 89 0.09 -6.18 -20.36
C THR A 89 -1.12 -5.26 -20.53
N LEU A 90 -1.57 -4.62 -19.45
CA LEU A 90 -2.67 -3.68 -19.47
C LEU A 90 -2.16 -2.26 -19.72
N THR A 91 -3.00 -1.43 -20.33
CA THR A 91 -2.67 -0.02 -20.49
C THR A 91 -2.62 0.70 -19.14
N VAL A 92 -2.01 1.89 -19.12
CA VAL A 92 -2.04 2.77 -17.93
C VAL A 92 -3.47 3.02 -17.47
N ARG A 93 -4.38 3.35 -18.39
CA ARG A 93 -5.81 3.56 -18.08
C ARG A 93 -6.45 2.31 -17.49
N GLN A 94 -6.17 1.13 -18.04
CA GLN A 94 -6.71 -0.14 -17.52
C GLN A 94 -6.16 -0.48 -16.14
N ASN A 95 -4.88 -0.20 -15.87
CA ASN A 95 -4.29 -0.35 -14.54
C ASN A 95 -5.01 0.51 -13.50
N LEU A 96 -5.27 1.79 -13.82
CA LEU A 96 -5.99 2.71 -12.94
C LEU A 96 -7.44 2.25 -12.70
N LEU A 97 -8.12 1.80 -13.76
CA LEU A 97 -9.48 1.27 -13.66
C LEU A 97 -9.59 0.07 -12.71
N LEU A 98 -8.58 -0.81 -12.67
CA LEU A 98 -8.55 -1.94 -11.74
C LEU A 98 -8.41 -1.53 -10.27
N GLY A 99 -7.79 -0.38 -10.00
CA GLY A 99 -7.65 0.19 -8.66
C GLY A 99 -8.92 0.86 -8.13
N MET A 100 -9.86 1.19 -9.02
CA MET A 100 -11.09 1.86 -8.63
C MET A 100 -11.99 0.97 -7.78
N LYS A 101 -12.26 1.40 -6.54
CA LYS A 101 -13.26 0.77 -5.67
C LYS A 101 -14.67 1.00 -6.24
N HIS A 102 -15.60 0.09 -5.90
CA HIS A 102 -16.92 -0.09 -6.52
C HIS A 102 -17.59 1.19 -7.08
N PRO A 103 -18.18 1.13 -8.31
CA PRO A 103 -18.81 2.29 -8.97
C PRO A 103 -19.95 2.95 -8.19
N ARG A 104 -20.54 2.27 -7.18
CA ARG A 104 -21.62 2.80 -6.33
C ARG A 104 -21.11 3.65 -5.16
N GLN A 105 -19.82 3.64 -4.88
CA GLN A 105 -19.18 4.58 -3.97
C GLN A 105 -18.32 5.49 -4.82
N THR A 106 -18.75 6.75 -4.99
CA THR A 106 -17.89 7.79 -5.52
C THR A 106 -16.69 7.92 -4.59
N GLY A 107 -15.57 7.33 -4.99
CA GLY A 107 -14.29 7.57 -4.34
C GLY A 107 -13.97 9.05 -4.40
N ARG A 108 -13.16 9.53 -3.45
CA ARG A 108 -12.68 10.92 -3.44
C ARG A 108 -11.92 11.30 -4.71
N TRP A 109 -11.33 10.30 -5.38
CA TRP A 109 -10.43 10.47 -6.51
C TRP A 109 -10.97 9.76 -7.75
N SER A 110 -10.88 10.45 -8.89
CA SER A 110 -11.15 9.96 -10.23
C SER A 110 -9.85 9.67 -11.00
N ILE A 111 -9.97 9.00 -12.14
CA ILE A 111 -8.83 8.81 -13.05
C ILE A 111 -8.30 10.15 -13.56
N ASP A 112 -9.19 11.13 -13.81
CA ASP A 112 -8.77 12.45 -14.25
C ASP A 112 -7.95 13.16 -13.19
N ASP A 113 -8.27 13.01 -11.90
CA ASP A 113 -7.45 13.54 -10.82
C ASP A 113 -6.04 12.91 -10.81
N MET A 114 -5.94 11.61 -11.07
CA MET A 114 -4.64 10.93 -11.18
C MET A 114 -3.83 11.44 -12.36
N PHE A 115 -4.47 11.70 -13.50
CA PHE A 115 -3.83 12.31 -14.67
C PHE A 115 -3.44 13.77 -14.46
N GLN A 116 -4.14 14.51 -13.61
CA GLN A 116 -3.74 15.86 -13.20
C GLN A 116 -2.51 15.82 -12.26
N LEU A 117 -2.47 14.86 -11.34
CA LEU A 117 -1.33 14.69 -10.42
C LEU A 117 -0.06 14.22 -11.14
N PHE A 118 -0.22 13.32 -12.13
CA PHE A 118 0.90 12.75 -12.88
C PHE A 118 0.65 12.83 -14.39
N GLN A 119 0.94 14.00 -14.98
CA GLN A 119 0.83 14.23 -16.42
C GLN A 119 1.52 13.17 -17.31
N PRO A 120 2.70 12.60 -16.95
CA PRO A 120 3.30 11.53 -17.75
C PRO A 120 2.40 10.30 -17.94
N LEU A 121 1.58 9.96 -16.94
CA LEU A 121 0.62 8.85 -17.06
C LEU A 121 -0.50 9.17 -18.06
N ARG A 122 -0.89 10.44 -18.19
CA ARG A 122 -1.91 10.88 -19.14
C ARG A 122 -1.41 10.75 -20.58
N GLU A 123 -0.18 11.18 -20.84
CA GLU A 123 0.46 11.09 -22.15
C GLU A 123 0.65 9.64 -22.61
N ARG A 124 0.75 8.71 -21.65
CA ARG A 124 0.90 7.26 -21.85
C ARG A 124 -0.38 6.47 -21.57
N ALA A 125 -1.54 7.11 -21.49
CA ALA A 125 -2.78 6.49 -20.99
C ALA A 125 -3.14 5.17 -21.72
N ASP A 126 -2.85 5.12 -23.02
CA ASP A 126 -3.17 4.00 -23.91
C ASP A 126 -1.96 3.08 -24.20
N ASN A 127 -0.81 3.37 -23.60
CA ASN A 127 0.37 2.52 -23.69
C ASN A 127 0.29 1.38 -22.67
N PRO A 128 0.75 0.15 -23.02
CA PRO A 128 0.94 -0.92 -22.05
C PRO A 128 1.87 -0.51 -20.90
N GLY A 129 1.61 -0.98 -19.69
CA GLY A 129 2.45 -0.70 -18.52
C GLY A 129 3.90 -1.18 -18.68
N ALA A 130 4.13 -2.21 -19.50
CA ALA A 130 5.46 -2.76 -19.78
C ALA A 130 6.44 -1.77 -20.43
N VAL A 131 5.94 -0.77 -21.17
CA VAL A 131 6.80 0.19 -21.89
C VAL A 131 7.07 1.47 -21.10
N LEU A 132 6.57 1.55 -19.87
CA LEU A 132 6.84 2.66 -18.96
C LEU A 132 8.26 2.55 -18.37
N SER A 133 8.88 3.70 -18.13
CA SER A 133 10.09 3.79 -17.31
C SER A 133 9.80 3.35 -15.88
N GLY A 134 10.85 2.99 -15.14
CA GLY A 134 10.70 2.58 -13.74
C GLY A 134 10.04 3.64 -12.84
N GLY A 135 10.28 4.93 -13.10
CA GLY A 135 9.62 6.02 -12.40
C GLY A 135 8.13 6.12 -12.72
N GLU A 136 7.76 6.00 -13.99
CA GLU A 136 6.35 6.00 -14.41
C GLU A 136 5.59 4.77 -13.86
N GLN A 137 6.24 3.60 -13.80
CA GLN A 137 5.64 2.43 -13.15
C GLN A 137 5.39 2.65 -11.65
N GLN A 138 6.29 3.36 -10.96
CA GLN A 138 6.10 3.72 -9.55
C GLN A 138 4.92 4.68 -9.40
N MET A 139 4.83 5.71 -10.23
CA MET A 139 3.69 6.64 -10.24
C MET A 139 2.37 5.91 -10.48
N LEU A 140 2.33 4.99 -11.46
CA LEU A 140 1.16 4.18 -11.76
C LEU A 140 0.76 3.28 -10.58
N THR A 141 1.74 2.68 -9.90
CA THR A 141 1.47 1.85 -8.72
C THR A 141 0.86 2.70 -7.59
N ILE A 142 1.39 3.90 -7.35
CA ILE A 142 0.85 4.83 -6.34
C ILE A 142 -0.58 5.25 -6.69
N CYS A 143 -0.86 5.60 -7.95
CA CYS A 143 -2.18 6.06 -8.38
C CYS A 143 -3.27 4.97 -8.34
N ARG A 144 -2.87 3.71 -8.48
CA ARG A 144 -3.79 2.56 -8.48
C ARG A 144 -4.21 2.14 -7.07
N THR A 145 -3.36 2.35 -6.07
CA THR A 145 -3.58 1.93 -4.67
C THR A 145 -4.56 2.86 -3.96
#